data_AF-A0A7X5QDW2-F1
#
_entry.id   AF-A0A7X5QDW2-F1
#
_cell.length_a   1.000
_cell.length_b   1.000
_cell.length_c   1.000
_cell.angle_alpha   90.00
_cell.angle_beta   90.00
_cell.angle_gamma   90.00
#
_symmetry.space_group_name_H-M   'P 1'
#
loop_
_entity.id
_entity.type
_entity.pdbx_description
1 polymer ?
#
loop_
_entity_poly.entity_id
_entity_poly.type
_entity_poly.pdbx_seq_one_letter_code
_entity_poly.pdbx_strand_id
1 'polypeptide(L)'
;MKILKITLLLLFLYFIYWAFGDTFFNWLFPFSSAGKEQLITVEGIAPKYTKPYVSAQYISRDCLRYQFDAGMSPYKVPTYYGLDLDVKADPQTGYFQAKLPFNGGGWCKWKINQASVAVGYTDVSHLMKNAIPYAGTGLTAFINDAAQTNISEIAASNTIDFSPVIYPVLKVVEGRPNRIFLQGEVSKTRSFRLKLTPGAEWKIIFKPKLDETKMAKVTVTDGKGEWVEYPGGKIDNGTQIVDFRYMYMYMYMYMYMK
;
A
#
# COMPACT_ATOMS: atom_id res chain seq x y z
N MET A 1 -20.80 54.07 -10.60
CA MET A 1 -20.29 53.48 -9.33
C MET A 1 -20.41 51.96 -9.21
N LYS A 2 -21.53 51.32 -9.60
CA LYS A 2 -21.68 49.85 -9.51
C LYS A 2 -20.64 49.07 -10.32
N ILE A 3 -20.38 49.49 -11.57
CA ILE A 3 -19.43 48.82 -12.47
C ILE A 3 -18.00 48.88 -11.91
N LEU A 4 -17.54 50.06 -11.49
CA LEU A 4 -16.20 50.24 -10.90
C LEU A 4 -15.96 49.36 -9.67
N LYS A 5 -16.96 49.20 -8.79
CA LYS A 5 -16.87 48.31 -7.62
C LYS A 5 -16.75 46.83 -8.01
N ILE A 6 -17.48 46.40 -9.04
CA ILE A 6 -17.41 45.02 -9.56
C ILE A 6 -16.04 44.76 -10.19
N THR A 7 -15.52 45.71 -10.98
CA THR A 7 -14.20 45.59 -11.60
C THR A 7 -13.08 45.52 -10.56
N LEU A 8 -13.14 46.35 -9.52
CA LEU A 8 -12.16 46.33 -8.43
C LEU A 8 -12.18 45.00 -7.65
N LEU A 9 -13.37 44.46 -7.41
CA LEU A 9 -13.55 43.16 -6.75
C LEU A 9 -12.97 42.01 -7.59
N LEU A 10 -13.20 42.01 -8.92
CA LEU A 10 -12.64 41.01 -9.83
C LEU A 10 -11.11 41.08 -9.90
N LEU A 11 -10.54 42.28 -9.95
CA LEU A 11 -9.08 42.48 -9.92
C LEU A 11 -8.47 42.01 -8.59
N PHE A 12 -9.17 42.26 -7.47
CA PHE A 12 -8.73 41.80 -6.16
C PHE A 12 -8.79 40.27 -6.04
N LEU A 13 -9.85 39.63 -6.53
CA LEU A 13 -9.94 38.16 -6.59
C LEU A 13 -8.87 37.55 -7.50
N TYR A 14 -8.59 38.19 -8.63
CA TYR A 14 -7.52 37.79 -9.54
C TYR A 14 -6.13 37.93 -8.89
N PHE A 15 -5.91 39.00 -8.13
CA PHE A 15 -4.68 39.20 -7.36
C PHE A 15 -4.51 38.14 -6.27
N ILE A 16 -5.57 37.81 -5.51
CA ILE A 16 -5.52 36.73 -4.50
C ILE A 16 -5.18 35.40 -5.17
N TYR A 17 -5.80 35.08 -6.31
CA TYR A 17 -5.52 33.86 -7.05
C TYR A 17 -4.03 33.74 -7.43
N TRP A 18 -3.45 34.83 -7.95
CA TRP A 18 -2.05 34.88 -8.35
C TRP A 18 -1.07 34.93 -7.16
N ALA A 19 -1.41 35.64 -6.08
CA ALA A 19 -0.50 35.87 -4.96
C ALA A 19 -0.36 34.65 -4.05
N PHE A 20 -1.42 33.83 -3.94
CA PHE A 20 -1.45 32.73 -2.98
C PHE A 20 -1.35 31.34 -3.62
N GLY A 21 -1.73 31.17 -4.89
CA GLY A 21 -1.50 29.96 -5.69
C GLY A 21 -2.18 28.68 -5.19
N ASP A 22 -1.98 27.57 -5.91
CA ASP A 22 -2.64 26.28 -5.63
C ASP A 22 -2.36 25.74 -4.22
N THR A 23 -1.18 26.02 -3.67
CA THR A 23 -0.78 25.57 -2.33
C THR A 23 -1.69 26.17 -1.24
N PHE A 24 -2.04 27.45 -1.36
CA PHE A 24 -2.91 28.13 -0.40
C PHE A 24 -4.37 27.69 -0.54
N PHE A 25 -4.87 27.56 -1.77
CA PHE A 25 -6.25 27.09 -1.97
C PHE A 25 -6.43 25.62 -1.61
N ASN A 26 -5.42 24.76 -1.82
CA ASN A 26 -5.46 23.39 -1.30
C ASN A 26 -5.40 23.35 0.23
N TRP A 27 -4.75 24.32 0.88
CA TRP A 27 -4.81 24.44 2.34
C TRP A 27 -6.20 24.89 2.83
N LEU A 28 -6.85 25.83 2.13
CA LEU A 28 -8.22 26.29 2.45
C LEU A 28 -9.31 25.26 2.10
N PHE A 29 -9.14 24.54 0.99
CA PHE A 29 -10.06 23.53 0.48
C PHE A 29 -9.30 22.22 0.28
N PRO A 30 -8.94 21.55 1.39
CA PRO A 30 -8.15 20.33 1.34
C PRO A 30 -8.97 19.17 0.77
N PHE A 31 -8.34 18.00 0.75
CA PHE A 31 -9.02 16.73 0.52
C PHE A 31 -10.33 16.67 1.31
N SER A 32 -11.45 16.50 0.59
CA SER A 32 -12.80 16.46 1.13
C SER A 32 -13.68 15.60 0.24
N SER A 33 -14.15 14.48 0.79
CA SER A 33 -15.06 13.53 0.13
C SER A 33 -16.51 13.80 0.54
N ALA A 34 -17.06 14.94 0.12
CA ALA A 34 -18.38 15.38 0.58
C ALA A 34 -19.52 14.47 0.04
N GLY A 35 -19.91 13.48 0.84
CA GLY A 35 -21.28 13.06 1.13
C GLY A 35 -22.09 12.23 0.12
N LYS A 36 -21.74 12.20 -1.17
CA LYS A 36 -22.50 11.41 -2.19
C LYS A 36 -21.62 10.61 -3.15
N GLU A 37 -20.35 10.46 -2.83
CA GLU A 37 -19.38 9.87 -3.75
C GLU A 37 -19.39 8.34 -3.67
N GLN A 38 -19.18 7.71 -4.82
CA GLN A 38 -19.04 6.27 -4.91
C GLN A 38 -17.80 5.83 -4.11
N LEU A 39 -17.94 4.81 -3.27
CA LEU A 39 -16.91 4.36 -2.34
C LEU A 39 -16.36 3.01 -2.79
N ILE A 40 -15.06 2.82 -2.58
CA ILE A 40 -14.44 1.50 -2.66
C ILE A 40 -14.42 0.94 -1.24
N THR A 41 -15.09 -0.20 -1.05
CA THR A 41 -15.06 -0.92 0.22
C THR A 41 -13.81 -1.77 0.27
N VAL A 42 -13.02 -1.62 1.33
CA VAL A 42 -11.87 -2.48 1.63
C VAL A 42 -12.22 -3.30 2.87
N GLU A 43 -12.29 -4.61 2.74
CA GLU A 43 -12.65 -5.51 3.83
C GLU A 43 -11.78 -6.75 3.85
N GLY A 44 -11.75 -7.44 4.97
CA GLY A 44 -10.84 -8.56 5.11
C GLY A 44 -10.75 -9.15 6.49
N ILE A 45 -9.77 -10.03 6.65
CA ILE A 45 -9.44 -10.69 7.91
C ILE A 45 -7.97 -10.42 8.22
N ALA A 46 -7.69 -9.81 9.38
CA ALA A 46 -6.36 -9.72 9.94
C ALA A 46 -6.10 -10.95 10.83
N PRO A 47 -5.09 -11.78 10.53
CA PRO A 47 -4.73 -12.91 11.39
C PRO A 47 -4.34 -12.48 12.80
N LYS A 48 -4.38 -13.43 13.74
CA LYS A 48 -3.94 -13.21 15.12
C LYS A 48 -2.53 -12.60 15.17
N TYR A 49 -2.30 -11.72 16.15
CA TYR A 49 -1.04 -10.99 16.34
C TYR A 49 -0.70 -9.97 15.24
N THR A 50 -1.64 -9.69 14.32
CA THR A 50 -1.44 -8.71 13.24
C THR A 50 -2.46 -7.58 13.30
N LYS A 51 -2.15 -6.45 12.65
CA LYS A 51 -3.05 -5.32 12.42
C LYS A 51 -3.19 -5.07 10.91
N PRO A 52 -4.39 -4.72 10.42
CA PRO A 52 -4.57 -4.28 9.04
C PRO A 52 -4.12 -2.83 8.86
N TYR A 53 -3.60 -2.54 7.67
CA TYR A 53 -3.24 -1.20 7.22
C TYR A 53 -3.94 -0.95 5.90
N VAL A 54 -4.79 0.07 5.85
CA VAL A 54 -5.49 0.49 4.62
C VAL A 54 -5.05 1.90 4.27
N SER A 55 -4.59 2.07 3.05
CA SER A 55 -4.15 3.36 2.55
C SER A 55 -4.55 3.58 1.10
N ALA A 56 -4.55 4.83 0.68
CA ALA A 56 -4.80 5.22 -0.70
C ALA A 56 -3.87 6.35 -1.11
N GLN A 57 -3.54 6.38 -2.40
CA GLN A 57 -2.88 7.50 -3.03
C GLN A 57 -3.86 8.14 -3.99
N TYR A 58 -4.01 9.45 -3.90
CA TYR A 58 -4.77 10.28 -4.82
C TYR A 58 -3.82 11.08 -5.69
N ILE A 59 -4.24 11.35 -6.93
CA ILE A 59 -3.53 12.17 -7.90
C ILE A 59 -4.37 13.39 -8.26
N SER A 60 -3.73 14.53 -8.43
CA SER A 60 -4.33 15.74 -9.01
C SER A 60 -3.60 16.09 -10.29
N ARG A 61 -4.37 16.25 -11.38
CA ARG A 61 -3.88 16.80 -12.65
C ARG A 61 -4.09 18.32 -12.73
N ASP A 62 -4.78 18.89 -11.75
CA ASP A 62 -5.10 20.33 -11.68
C ASP A 62 -4.06 21.07 -10.86
N CYS A 63 -3.74 20.57 -9.66
CA CYS A 63 -2.62 21.04 -8.85
C CYS A 63 -1.33 20.40 -9.33
N LEU A 64 -0.55 21.16 -10.08
CA LEU A 64 0.73 20.72 -10.62
C LEU A 64 1.88 21.21 -9.76
N ARG A 65 2.92 20.39 -9.64
CA ARG A 65 4.19 20.76 -9.00
C ARG A 65 5.28 20.93 -10.05
N TYR A 66 6.17 21.88 -9.85
CA TYR A 66 7.36 22.02 -10.67
C TYR A 66 8.43 20.98 -10.32
N GLN A 67 9.04 20.43 -11.34
CA GLN A 67 10.27 19.64 -11.29
C GLN A 67 11.24 20.19 -12.33
N PHE A 68 12.52 19.84 -12.19
CA PHE A 68 13.55 20.19 -13.14
C PHE A 68 14.02 18.94 -13.86
N ASP A 69 14.20 19.04 -15.17
CA ASP A 69 14.82 17.96 -15.94
C ASP A 69 16.35 17.94 -15.73
N ALA A 70 17.04 16.99 -16.35
CA ALA A 70 18.49 16.89 -16.26
C ALA A 70 19.24 18.12 -16.81
N GLY A 71 18.57 18.94 -17.64
CA GLY A 71 19.07 20.21 -18.18
C GLY A 71 18.69 21.42 -17.33
N MET A 72 18.15 21.24 -16.12
CA MET A 72 17.63 22.31 -15.25
C MET A 72 16.47 23.12 -15.85
N SER A 73 15.76 22.57 -16.84
CA SER A 73 14.56 23.21 -17.38
C SER A 73 13.35 22.83 -16.51
N PRO A 74 12.54 23.81 -16.08
CA PRO A 74 11.36 23.53 -15.26
C PRO A 74 10.24 22.91 -16.10
N TYR A 75 9.63 21.85 -15.59
CA TYR A 75 8.41 21.25 -16.14
C TYR A 75 7.41 20.93 -15.03
N LYS A 76 6.14 20.81 -15.40
CA LYS A 76 5.04 20.58 -14.45
C LYS A 76 4.65 19.11 -14.43
N VAL A 77 4.45 18.57 -13.23
CA VAL A 77 3.96 17.20 -13.03
C VAL A 77 2.73 17.17 -12.12
N PRO A 78 1.87 16.15 -12.23
CA PRO A 78 0.79 15.91 -11.28
C PRO A 78 1.29 15.82 -9.83
N THR A 79 0.46 16.27 -8.89
CA THR A 79 0.72 16.14 -7.45
C THR A 79 0.01 14.91 -6.89
N TYR A 80 0.53 14.36 -5.80
CA TYR A 80 -0.01 13.19 -5.12
C TYR A 80 -0.36 13.50 -3.66
N TYR A 81 -1.41 12.86 -3.16
CA TYR A 81 -1.84 12.92 -1.76
C TYR A 81 -1.98 11.50 -1.20
N GLY A 82 -1.36 11.23 -0.06
CA GLY A 82 -1.49 9.96 0.66
C GLY A 82 -2.57 10.05 1.73
N LEU A 83 -3.43 9.03 1.80
CA LEU A 83 -4.44 8.85 2.84
C LEU A 83 -4.19 7.52 3.53
N ASP A 84 -3.85 7.56 4.82
CA ASP A 84 -3.75 6.38 5.67
C ASP A 84 -4.95 6.36 6.63
N LEU A 85 -5.66 5.24 6.69
CA LEU A 85 -6.81 5.07 7.57
C LEU A 85 -6.40 4.30 8.83
N ASP A 86 -6.82 4.79 10.01
CA ASP A 86 -6.70 4.00 11.23
C ASP A 86 -7.82 2.95 11.29
N VAL A 87 -7.54 1.78 10.72
CA VAL A 87 -8.47 0.65 10.68
C VAL A 87 -8.20 -0.27 11.87
N LYS A 88 -9.28 -0.68 12.54
CA LYS A 88 -9.25 -1.66 13.62
C LYS A 88 -9.92 -2.94 13.15
N ALA A 89 -9.28 -4.06 13.45
CA ALA A 89 -9.86 -5.38 13.26
C ALA A 89 -10.63 -5.79 14.52
N ASP A 90 -11.69 -6.55 14.34
CA ASP A 90 -12.40 -7.22 15.41
C ASP A 90 -11.46 -8.21 16.13
N PRO A 91 -11.31 -8.14 17.46
CA PRO A 91 -10.34 -8.96 18.18
C PRO A 91 -10.61 -10.47 18.15
N GLN A 92 -11.86 -10.90 17.93
CA GLN A 92 -12.24 -12.31 17.94
C GLN A 92 -12.16 -12.94 16.56
N THR A 93 -12.64 -12.22 15.54
CA THR A 93 -12.78 -12.70 14.17
C THR A 93 -11.66 -12.22 13.26
N GLY A 94 -10.93 -11.17 13.65
CA GLY A 94 -9.96 -10.48 12.80
C GLY A 94 -10.60 -9.64 11.71
N TYR A 95 -11.94 -9.59 11.61
CA TYR A 95 -12.62 -8.88 10.53
C TYR A 95 -12.38 -7.38 10.59
N PHE A 96 -12.11 -6.75 9.45
CA PHE A 96 -12.01 -5.30 9.33
C PHE A 96 -12.70 -4.80 8.08
N GLN A 97 -13.13 -3.54 8.13
CA GLN A 97 -13.70 -2.83 6.99
C GLN A 97 -13.30 -1.36 7.02
N ALA A 98 -13.03 -0.82 5.85
CA ALA A 98 -12.77 0.58 5.59
C ALA A 98 -13.44 1.01 4.28
N LYS A 99 -13.67 2.32 4.13
CA LYS A 99 -14.22 2.89 2.89
C LYS A 99 -13.28 3.96 2.38
N LEU A 100 -12.90 3.84 1.12
CA LEU A 100 -12.06 4.81 0.43
C LEU A 100 -12.95 5.57 -0.57
N PRO A 101 -12.97 6.91 -0.52
CA PRO A 101 -13.73 7.67 -1.49
C PRO A 101 -13.05 7.63 -2.86
N PHE A 102 -13.82 7.43 -3.92
CA PHE A 102 -13.26 7.38 -5.27
C PHE A 102 -12.76 8.75 -5.74
N ASN A 103 -13.43 9.82 -5.30
CA ASN A 103 -12.99 11.19 -5.47
C ASN A 103 -12.60 11.76 -4.10
N GLY A 104 -11.50 12.48 -4.04
CA GLY A 104 -11.07 13.20 -2.86
C GLY A 104 -11.47 14.68 -2.86
N GLY A 105 -12.14 15.14 -3.92
CA GLY A 105 -12.62 16.51 -4.05
C GLY A 105 -11.54 17.57 -3.81
N GLY A 106 -11.93 18.63 -3.09
CA GLY A 106 -11.06 19.75 -2.74
C GLY A 106 -10.67 20.63 -3.94
N TRP A 107 -9.82 21.63 -3.69
CA TRP A 107 -9.31 22.55 -4.74
C TRP A 107 -8.62 21.79 -5.88
N CYS A 108 -7.82 20.80 -5.51
CA CYS A 108 -7.03 20.03 -6.45
C CYS A 108 -7.81 18.91 -7.16
N LYS A 109 -9.12 18.78 -6.91
CA LYS A 109 -9.98 17.74 -7.51
C LYS A 109 -9.34 16.35 -7.46
N TRP A 110 -8.90 15.96 -6.27
CA TRP A 110 -8.19 14.72 -6.02
C TRP A 110 -8.97 13.52 -6.55
N LYS A 111 -8.30 12.61 -7.26
CA LYS A 111 -8.88 11.34 -7.73
C LYS A 111 -8.05 10.18 -7.24
N ILE A 112 -8.68 9.09 -6.83
CA ILE A 112 -7.94 7.93 -6.36
C ILE A 112 -7.09 7.37 -7.51
N ASN A 113 -5.81 7.13 -7.22
CA ASN A 113 -4.83 6.56 -8.13
C ASN A 113 -4.56 5.10 -7.75
N GLN A 114 -4.39 4.86 -6.45
CA GLN A 114 -4.07 3.55 -5.89
C GLN A 114 -4.78 3.34 -4.55
N ALA A 115 -5.17 2.10 -4.27
CA ALA A 115 -5.64 1.65 -2.96
C ALA A 115 -4.78 0.47 -2.50
N SER A 116 -4.34 0.45 -1.26
CA SER A 116 -3.53 -0.62 -0.69
C SER A 116 -4.14 -1.15 0.60
N VAL A 117 -4.01 -2.46 0.77
CA VAL A 117 -4.33 -3.14 2.03
C VAL A 117 -3.23 -4.12 2.36
N ALA A 118 -2.76 -4.10 3.60
CA ALA A 118 -1.71 -4.97 4.10
C ALA A 118 -1.99 -5.40 5.54
N VAL A 119 -1.33 -6.47 5.97
CA VAL A 119 -1.27 -6.88 7.37
C VAL A 119 0.19 -6.94 7.83
N GLY A 120 0.43 -6.53 9.07
CA GLY A 120 1.73 -6.57 9.72
C GLY A 120 1.61 -7.02 11.17
N TYR A 121 2.64 -7.65 11.71
CA TYR A 121 2.68 -8.03 13.12
C TYR A 121 2.61 -6.80 14.03
N THR A 122 1.85 -6.92 15.12
CA THR A 122 1.89 -5.97 16.24
C THR A 122 2.82 -6.43 17.35
N ASP A 123 2.99 -7.74 17.48
CA ASP A 123 3.91 -8.39 18.42
C ASP A 123 4.44 -9.69 17.78
N VAL A 124 5.73 -9.97 18.01
CA VAL A 124 6.43 -11.16 17.50
C VAL A 124 7.16 -11.91 18.62
N SER A 125 6.90 -11.54 19.88
CA SER A 125 7.56 -12.11 21.06
C SER A 125 7.27 -13.60 21.22
N HIS A 126 6.13 -14.09 20.73
CA HIS A 126 5.79 -15.51 20.71
C HIS A 126 6.61 -16.33 19.70
N LEU A 127 7.15 -15.68 18.67
CA LEU A 127 8.02 -16.31 17.67
C LEU A 127 9.48 -16.27 18.10
N MET A 128 9.93 -15.11 18.60
CA MET A 128 11.30 -14.93 19.06
C MET A 128 11.39 -13.82 20.10
N LYS A 129 12.00 -14.14 21.23
CA LYS A 129 12.27 -13.16 22.29
C LYS A 129 13.17 -12.03 21.77
N ASN A 130 12.81 -10.79 22.13
CA ASN A 130 13.51 -9.55 21.77
C ASN A 130 13.54 -9.23 20.25
N ALA A 131 12.79 -9.96 19.42
CA ALA A 131 12.58 -9.56 18.04
C ALA A 131 11.55 -8.43 17.96
N ILE A 132 11.69 -7.57 16.94
CA ILE A 132 10.74 -6.48 16.68
C ILE A 132 10.00 -6.73 15.35
N PRO A 133 8.70 -6.38 15.26
CA PRO A 133 7.99 -6.38 13.99
C PRO A 133 8.60 -5.30 13.07
N TYR A 134 8.71 -5.59 11.77
CA TYR A 134 9.37 -4.67 10.83
C TYR A 134 8.54 -4.31 9.60
N ALA A 135 7.96 -5.28 8.90
CA ALA A 135 7.21 -5.03 7.68
C ALA A 135 6.05 -6.02 7.52
N GLY A 136 5.02 -5.56 6.80
CA GLY A 136 3.84 -6.34 6.43
C GLY A 136 3.84 -6.74 4.96
N THR A 137 2.82 -7.49 4.57
CA THR A 137 2.54 -7.85 3.17
C THR A 137 1.06 -7.68 2.87
N GLY A 138 0.72 -7.58 1.59
CA GLY A 138 -0.62 -7.19 1.17
C GLY A 138 -0.77 -7.08 -0.34
N LEU A 139 -1.68 -6.22 -0.76
CA LEU A 139 -1.92 -5.90 -2.16
C LEU A 139 -2.01 -4.39 -2.38
N THR A 140 -1.71 -3.98 -3.60
CA THR A 140 -1.93 -2.63 -4.10
C THR A 140 -2.74 -2.71 -5.39
N ALA A 141 -3.90 -2.05 -5.41
CA ALA A 141 -4.78 -1.92 -6.55
C ALA A 141 -4.55 -0.56 -7.24
N PHE A 142 -4.08 -0.60 -8.48
CA PHE A 142 -4.02 0.54 -9.39
C PHE A 142 -5.38 0.73 -10.03
N ILE A 143 -5.98 1.90 -9.83
CA ILE A 143 -7.36 2.15 -10.19
C ILE A 143 -7.44 2.69 -11.62
N ASN A 144 -8.29 2.08 -12.45
CA ASN A 144 -8.57 2.52 -13.83
C ASN A 144 -7.29 2.77 -14.65
N ASP A 145 -7.10 4.00 -15.13
CA ASP A 145 -6.02 4.48 -16.00
C ASP A 145 -4.80 5.00 -15.22
N ALA A 146 -4.66 4.67 -13.93
CA ALA A 146 -3.45 4.97 -13.17
C ALA A 146 -2.19 4.55 -13.96
N ALA A 147 -1.13 5.36 -13.95
CA ALA A 147 0.07 5.03 -14.72
C ALA A 147 0.59 3.64 -14.35
N GLN A 148 0.91 2.82 -15.35
CA GLN A 148 1.47 1.49 -15.11
C GLN A 148 2.89 1.65 -14.60
N THR A 149 3.10 1.38 -13.31
CA THR A 149 4.42 1.39 -12.69
C THR A 149 4.94 -0.02 -12.43
N ASN A 150 4.09 -1.04 -12.60
CA ASN A 150 4.46 -2.44 -12.44
C ASN A 150 3.98 -3.29 -13.63
N ILE A 151 4.90 -4.03 -14.24
CA ILE A 151 4.62 -4.93 -15.38
C ILE A 151 3.86 -6.21 -14.97
N SER A 152 3.77 -6.51 -13.68
CA SER A 152 3.20 -7.76 -13.13
C SER A 152 1.80 -7.63 -12.53
N GLU A 153 1.05 -6.61 -12.93
CA GLU A 153 -0.30 -6.34 -12.41
C GLU A 153 -1.34 -7.37 -12.88
N ILE A 154 -2.12 -7.92 -11.95
CA ILE A 154 -3.26 -8.80 -12.26
C ILE A 154 -4.49 -7.96 -12.57
N ALA A 155 -5.12 -8.17 -13.73
CA ALA A 155 -6.36 -7.49 -14.08
C ALA A 155 -7.53 -7.97 -13.20
N ALA A 156 -8.31 -7.02 -12.68
CA ALA A 156 -9.53 -7.24 -11.93
C ALA A 156 -10.60 -6.21 -12.35
N SER A 157 -11.88 -6.54 -12.18
CA SER A 157 -12.99 -5.65 -12.50
C SER A 157 -13.95 -5.57 -11.33
N ASN A 158 -14.17 -4.35 -10.82
CA ASN A 158 -15.02 -3.98 -9.68
C ASN A 158 -14.64 -4.59 -8.32
N THR A 159 -14.25 -5.87 -8.30
CA THR A 159 -13.89 -6.60 -7.08
C THR A 159 -12.53 -7.26 -7.22
N ILE A 160 -11.71 -7.15 -6.17
CA ILE A 160 -10.55 -8.02 -5.92
C ILE A 160 -10.92 -8.93 -4.76
N ASP A 161 -10.74 -10.24 -4.90
CA ASP A 161 -10.72 -11.19 -3.79
C ASP A 161 -9.35 -11.85 -3.73
N PHE A 162 -8.56 -11.50 -2.72
CA PHE A 162 -7.19 -11.96 -2.57
C PHE A 162 -6.98 -12.59 -1.19
N SER A 163 -6.70 -13.89 -1.18
CA SER A 163 -6.55 -14.70 0.02
C SER A 163 -5.20 -15.44 0.03
N PRO A 164 -4.06 -14.73 0.11
CA PRO A 164 -2.74 -15.37 0.04
C PRO A 164 -2.42 -16.11 1.33
N VAL A 165 -1.58 -17.14 1.24
CA VAL A 165 -0.86 -17.64 2.42
C VAL A 165 0.36 -16.73 2.63
N ILE A 166 0.61 -16.35 3.88
CA ILE A 166 1.72 -15.49 4.27
C ILE A 166 2.52 -16.16 5.38
N TYR A 167 3.83 -15.96 5.38
CA TYR A 167 4.75 -16.56 6.34
C TYR A 167 5.56 -15.48 7.07
N PRO A 168 5.97 -15.73 8.32
CA PRO A 168 7.00 -14.95 8.96
C PRO A 168 8.36 -15.18 8.30
N VAL A 169 9.17 -14.13 8.27
CA VAL A 169 10.58 -14.17 7.91
C VAL A 169 11.38 -13.47 8.99
N LEU A 170 12.35 -14.18 9.55
CA LEU A 170 13.31 -13.65 10.51
C LEU A 170 14.47 -13.00 9.76
N LYS A 171 14.77 -11.75 10.06
CA LYS A 171 15.96 -11.04 9.58
C LYS A 171 16.92 -10.78 10.74
N VAL A 172 18.09 -11.38 10.65
CA VAL A 172 19.22 -11.21 11.56
C VAL A 172 20.26 -10.38 10.84
N VAL A 173 20.53 -9.18 11.35
CA VAL A 173 21.59 -8.31 10.83
C VAL A 173 22.56 -8.06 11.97
N GLU A 174 23.84 -8.30 11.73
CA GLU A 174 24.89 -8.04 12.72
C GLU A 174 24.80 -6.61 13.28
N GLY A 175 24.90 -6.48 14.61
CA GLY A 175 24.78 -5.20 15.31
C GLY A 175 23.36 -4.59 15.34
N ARG A 176 22.32 -5.29 14.89
CA ARG A 176 20.93 -4.81 14.92
C ARG A 176 20.00 -5.77 15.67
N PRO A 177 18.89 -5.28 16.24
CA PRO A 177 17.88 -6.16 16.80
C PRO A 177 17.30 -7.06 15.70
N ASN A 178 17.00 -8.30 16.07
CA ASN A 178 16.32 -9.25 15.19
C ASN A 178 14.96 -8.69 14.77
N ARG A 179 14.62 -8.86 13.50
CA ARG A 179 13.37 -8.33 12.93
C ARG A 179 12.55 -9.46 12.36
N ILE A 180 11.26 -9.44 12.58
CA ILE A 180 10.34 -10.37 11.93
C ILE A 180 9.37 -9.58 11.05
N PHE A 181 9.18 -10.04 9.83
CA PHE A 181 8.26 -9.45 8.87
C PHE A 181 7.43 -10.52 8.17
N LEU A 182 6.32 -10.10 7.57
CA LEU A 182 5.44 -10.99 6.81
C LEU A 182 5.77 -10.93 5.32
N GLN A 183 5.80 -12.09 4.68
CA GLN A 183 5.99 -12.20 3.23
C GLN A 183 4.97 -13.18 2.63
N GLY A 184 4.35 -12.77 1.52
CA GLY A 184 3.50 -13.60 0.68
C GLY A 184 4.26 -14.11 -0.56
N GLU A 185 3.52 -14.53 -1.58
CA GLU A 185 4.08 -15.11 -2.82
C GLU A 185 5.11 -14.21 -3.51
N VAL A 186 4.87 -12.91 -3.42
CA VAL A 186 5.79 -11.89 -3.88
C VAL A 186 6.50 -11.29 -2.68
N SER A 187 7.77 -10.90 -2.88
CA SER A 187 8.61 -10.29 -1.83
C SER A 187 8.06 -8.97 -1.27
N LYS A 188 7.04 -8.39 -1.92
CA LYS A 188 6.38 -7.13 -1.55
C LYS A 188 4.86 -7.30 -1.55
N THR A 189 4.12 -6.25 -1.92
CA THR A 189 2.68 -6.31 -2.14
C THR A 189 2.35 -6.84 -3.53
N ARG A 190 1.28 -7.61 -3.65
CA ARG A 190 0.77 -8.05 -4.96
C ARG A 190 0.07 -6.89 -5.66
N SER A 191 0.45 -6.63 -6.91
CA SER A 191 -0.14 -5.53 -7.68
C SER A 191 -1.33 -6.00 -8.51
N PHE A 192 -2.42 -5.22 -8.48
CA PHE A 192 -3.63 -5.45 -9.27
C PHE A 192 -3.97 -4.22 -10.10
N ARG A 193 -4.55 -4.43 -11.28
CA ARG A 193 -5.17 -3.40 -12.11
C ARG A 193 -6.67 -3.51 -11.95
N LEU A 194 -7.27 -2.64 -11.15
CA LEU A 194 -8.70 -2.66 -10.84
C LEU A 194 -9.46 -1.67 -11.72
N LYS A 195 -10.24 -2.19 -12.67
CA LYS A 195 -11.16 -1.39 -13.49
C LYS A 195 -12.51 -1.26 -12.78
N LEU A 196 -12.93 -0.03 -12.57
CA LEU A 196 -14.16 0.32 -11.85
C LEU A 196 -15.24 0.78 -12.83
N THR A 197 -16.38 0.08 -12.84
CA THR A 197 -17.55 0.40 -13.66
C THR A 197 -18.50 1.30 -12.85
N PRO A 198 -18.92 2.47 -13.39
CA PRO A 198 -19.91 3.32 -12.72
C PRO A 198 -21.20 2.55 -12.40
N GLY A 199 -21.78 2.79 -11.21
CA GLY A 199 -22.99 2.12 -10.75
C GLY A 199 -22.80 0.69 -10.22
N ALA A 200 -21.63 0.08 -10.41
CA ALA A 200 -21.30 -1.20 -9.77
C ALA A 200 -20.84 -1.01 -8.31
N GLU A 201 -20.93 -2.07 -7.53
CA GLU A 201 -20.29 -2.14 -6.23
C GLU A 201 -18.78 -2.37 -6.39
N TRP A 202 -17.97 -1.60 -5.65
CA TRP A 202 -16.51 -1.67 -5.73
C TRP A 202 -15.91 -2.21 -4.44
N LYS A 203 -15.15 -3.30 -4.52
CA LYS A 203 -14.65 -4.05 -3.37
C LYS A 203 -13.20 -4.48 -3.52
N ILE A 204 -12.47 -4.43 -2.41
CA ILE A 204 -11.16 -5.06 -2.23
C ILE A 204 -11.28 -5.94 -1.00
N ILE A 205 -11.24 -7.25 -1.21
CA ILE A 205 -11.40 -8.26 -0.17
C ILE A 205 -10.02 -8.91 0.06
N PHE A 206 -9.50 -8.78 1.28
CA PHE A 206 -8.17 -9.28 1.65
C PHE A 206 -8.23 -10.23 2.85
N LYS A 207 -8.08 -11.53 2.59
CA LYS A 207 -8.22 -12.58 3.61
C LYS A 207 -6.95 -13.47 3.67
N PRO A 208 -5.80 -12.91 4.09
CA PRO A 208 -4.58 -13.68 4.19
C PRO A 208 -4.68 -14.80 5.23
N LYS A 209 -4.02 -15.92 4.96
CA LYS A 209 -3.80 -17.02 5.91
C LYS A 209 -2.37 -16.98 6.42
N LEU A 210 -2.19 -16.68 7.69
CA LEU A 210 -0.87 -16.71 8.33
C LEU A 210 -0.48 -18.15 8.70
N ASP A 211 0.67 -18.59 8.23
CA ASP A 211 1.27 -19.87 8.59
C ASP A 211 2.59 -19.64 9.33
N GLU A 212 2.55 -19.70 10.66
CA GLU A 212 3.72 -19.53 11.53
C GLU A 212 4.49 -20.84 11.75
N THR A 213 4.03 -21.97 11.20
CA THR A 213 4.75 -23.26 11.31
C THR A 213 6.04 -23.28 10.50
N LYS A 214 6.21 -22.30 9.62
CA LYS A 214 7.34 -22.15 8.72
C LYS A 214 7.87 -20.74 8.79
N MET A 215 9.18 -20.61 8.94
CA MET A 215 9.85 -19.32 9.00
C MET A 215 11.20 -19.41 8.30
N ALA A 216 11.41 -18.58 7.27
CA ALA A 216 12.72 -18.41 6.67
C ALA A 216 13.57 -17.47 7.53
N LYS A 217 14.88 -17.63 7.47
CA LYS A 217 15.84 -16.79 8.18
C LYS A 217 16.82 -16.16 7.20
N VAL A 218 16.76 -14.84 7.08
CA VAL A 218 17.73 -14.03 6.37
C VAL A 218 18.81 -13.60 7.35
N THR A 219 20.07 -13.90 7.02
CA THR A 219 21.21 -13.48 7.83
C THR A 219 22.11 -12.56 7.02
N VAL A 220 22.50 -11.43 7.61
CA VAL A 220 23.42 -10.46 7.03
C VAL A 220 24.52 -10.18 8.04
N THR A 221 25.76 -10.41 7.64
CA THR A 221 26.94 -10.29 8.50
C THR A 221 27.98 -9.41 7.85
N ASP A 222 28.70 -8.65 8.66
CA ASP A 222 29.78 -7.80 8.18
C ASP A 222 30.97 -8.70 7.84
N GLY A 223 31.29 -8.78 6.55
CA GLY A 223 32.45 -9.53 6.04
C GLY A 223 32.26 -11.04 5.82
N LYS A 224 31.21 -11.68 6.35
CA LYS A 224 30.89 -13.10 6.04
C LYS A 224 29.76 -13.28 5.01
N GLY A 225 29.15 -12.19 4.57
CA GLY A 225 28.16 -12.17 3.50
C GLY A 225 26.72 -12.29 4.00
N GLU A 226 25.84 -12.68 3.08
CA GLU A 226 24.40 -12.76 3.29
C GLU A 226 23.84 -14.08 2.74
N TRP A 227 22.86 -14.65 3.43
CA TRP A 227 22.20 -15.87 2.98
C TRP A 227 20.79 -16.00 3.55
N VAL A 228 20.01 -16.89 2.94
CA VAL A 228 18.66 -17.27 3.36
C VAL A 228 18.63 -18.75 3.71
N GLU A 229 18.24 -19.07 4.94
CA GLU A 229 17.94 -20.43 5.41
C GLU A 229 16.43 -20.67 5.35
N TYR A 230 16.01 -21.75 4.71
CA TYR A 230 14.60 -22.14 4.61
C TYR A 230 14.26 -23.27 5.58
N PRO A 231 12.97 -23.42 5.99
CA PRO A 231 12.53 -24.52 6.85
C PRO A 231 12.92 -25.92 6.33
N GLY A 232 13.05 -26.05 5.00
CA GLY A 232 13.49 -27.26 4.29
C GLY A 232 14.97 -27.63 4.45
N GLY A 233 15.76 -26.83 5.17
CA GLY A 233 17.22 -27.00 5.27
C GLY A 233 18.01 -26.46 4.07
N LYS A 234 17.33 -25.97 3.02
CA LYS A 234 17.97 -25.28 1.89
C LYS A 234 18.62 -23.98 2.38
N ILE A 235 19.79 -23.65 1.83
CA ILE A 235 20.48 -22.39 2.05
C ILE A 235 20.80 -21.75 0.69
N ASP A 236 20.39 -20.50 0.51
CA ASP A 236 20.75 -19.68 -0.65
C ASP A 236 21.74 -18.58 -0.23
N ASN A 237 22.97 -18.65 -0.73
CA ASN A 237 24.03 -17.68 -0.43
C ASN A 237 24.01 -16.48 -1.39
N GLY A 238 24.50 -15.33 -0.94
CA GLY A 238 24.63 -14.11 -1.73
C GLY A 238 23.31 -13.39 -2.02
N THR A 239 22.28 -13.63 -1.19
CA THR A 239 20.97 -12.99 -1.33
C THR A 239 20.31 -12.77 0.02
N GLN A 240 19.50 -11.70 0.11
CA GLN A 240 18.54 -11.46 1.19
C GLN A 240 17.09 -11.75 0.76
N ILE A 241 16.88 -12.11 -0.50
CA ILE A 241 15.56 -12.31 -1.09
C ILE A 241 15.11 -13.74 -0.77
N VAL A 242 14.05 -13.86 0.02
CA VAL A 242 13.40 -15.14 0.29
C VAL A 242 12.58 -15.54 -0.94
N ASP A 243 12.94 -16.66 -1.56
CA ASP A 243 12.12 -17.30 -2.58
C ASP A 243 11.01 -18.10 -1.92
N PHE A 244 9.80 -17.57 -2.05
CA PHE A 244 8.60 -18.09 -1.42
C PHE A 244 8.32 -19.56 -1.77
N ARG A 245 8.78 -20.06 -2.92
CA ARG A 245 8.55 -21.45 -3.35
C ARG A 245 9.14 -22.46 -2.36
N TYR A 246 10.25 -22.14 -1.72
CA TYR A 246 10.88 -23.01 -0.74
C TYR A 246 10.21 -22.98 0.64
N MET A 247 9.28 -22.05 0.87
CA MET A 247 8.39 -22.09 2.04
C MET A 247 7.34 -23.21 1.93
N TYR A 248 7.09 -23.76 0.75
CA TYR A 248 6.09 -24.83 0.54
C TYR A 248 6.69 -26.24 0.50
N MET A 249 8.02 -26.35 0.35
CA MET A 249 8.68 -27.56 -0.16
C MET A 249 8.88 -28.66 0.88
N TYR A 250 7.85 -28.97 1.67
CA TYR A 250 7.72 -30.23 2.41
C TYR A 250 6.55 -31.11 1.96
N MET A 251 5.60 -30.60 1.15
CA MET A 251 4.39 -31.38 0.85
C MET A 251 4.50 -32.34 -0.34
N TYR A 252 5.43 -32.13 -1.27
CA TYR A 252 5.53 -32.98 -2.47
C TYR A 252 6.47 -34.19 -2.34
N MET A 253 7.38 -34.22 -1.36
CA MET A 253 8.35 -35.33 -1.26
C MET A 253 7.76 -36.60 -0.59
N TYR A 254 6.67 -36.47 0.16
CA TYR A 254 5.98 -37.60 0.79
C TYR A 254 4.85 -38.20 -0.06
N MET A 255 4.40 -37.52 -1.11
CA MET A 255 3.29 -38.01 -1.95
C MET A 255 3.73 -38.95 -3.08
N TYR A 256 5.04 -39.11 -3.31
CA TYR A 256 5.61 -40.01 -4.31
C TYR A 256 6.38 -41.20 -3.70
N MET A 257 6.25 -41.46 -2.39
CA MET A 257 6.80 -42.64 -1.72
C MET A 257 5.72 -43.52 -1.09
N LYS A 258 4.66 -43.83 -1.84
CA LYS A 258 3.76 -44.95 -1.57
C LYS A 258 3.38 -45.65 -2.86
#